data_AF-A0A945LG72-F1
#
_entry.id   AF-A0A945LG72-F1
#
_cell.length_a   1.000
_cell.length_b   1.000
_cell.length_c   1.000
_cell.angle_alpha   90.00
_cell.angle_beta   90.00
_cell.angle_gamma   90.00
#
_symmetry.space_group_name_H-M   'P 1'
#
loop_
_entity.id
_entity.type
_entity.pdbx_description
1 polymer ?
#
loop_
_entity_poly.entity_id
_entity_poly.type
_entity_poly.pdbx_seq_one_letter_code
_entity_poly.pdbx_strand_id
1 'polypeptide(L)'
;MFNLTDYTELKRLLTELAAVEDALMANELEMLHSLRDKYAEPITVDPFDTAALNVMLRNIEVRKGYKFDPKKDAGRVIDLARGGKADAED
;
A
#
# COMPACT_ATOMS: atom_id res chain seq x y z
N MET A 1 6.39 25.04 -9.41
CA MET A 1 7.54 24.66 -10.25
C MET A 1 7.61 23.15 -10.25
N PHE A 2 7.75 22.52 -11.41
CA PHE A 2 7.87 21.06 -11.49
C PHE A 2 9.17 20.59 -10.82
N ASN A 3 9.08 19.59 -9.94
CA ASN A 3 10.23 18.98 -9.28
C ASN A 3 10.41 17.55 -9.79
N LEU A 4 11.48 17.32 -10.54
CA LEU A 4 11.78 16.01 -11.13
C LEU A 4 12.10 14.96 -10.06
N THR A 5 12.70 15.38 -8.93
CA THR A 5 13.03 14.47 -7.83
C THR A 5 11.76 13.90 -7.20
N ASP A 6 10.79 14.76 -6.90
CA ASP A 6 9.51 14.34 -6.30
C ASP A 6 8.73 13.44 -7.27
N TYR A 7 8.74 13.75 -8.57
CA TYR A 7 8.12 12.91 -9.58
C TYR A 7 8.79 11.54 -9.70
N THR A 8 10.13 11.49 -9.65
CA THR A 8 10.88 10.24 -9.69
C THR A 8 10.60 9.37 -8.48
N GLU A 9 10.55 9.97 -7.28
CA GLU A 9 10.22 9.28 -6.05
C GLU A 9 8.78 8.73 -6.08
N LEU A 10 7.83 9.52 -6.56
CA LEU A 10 6.46 9.04 -6.75
C LEU A 10 6.40 7.85 -7.73
N LYS A 11 7.15 7.88 -8.84
CA LYS A 11 7.21 6.75 -9.79
C LYS A 11 7.87 5.51 -9.18
N ARG A 12 8.85 5.68 -8.29
CA ARG A 12 9.44 4.57 -7.52
C ARG A 12 8.38 3.91 -6.65
N LEU A 13 7.63 4.70 -5.87
CA LEU A 13 6.57 4.19 -5.01
C LEU A 13 5.44 3.48 -5.77
N LEU A 14 5.00 4.04 -6.92
CA LEU A 14 4.01 3.39 -7.79
C LEU A 14 4.51 2.04 -8.33
N THR A 15 5.81 1.96 -8.66
CA THR A 15 6.43 0.71 -9.14
C THR A 15 6.50 -0.33 -8.03
N GLU A 16 6.87 0.07 -6.81
CA GLU A 16 6.92 -0.82 -5.65
C GLU A 16 5.54 -1.38 -5.30
N LEU A 17 4.50 -0.55 -5.29
CA LEU A 17 3.14 -1.01 -5.04
C LEU A 17 2.61 -1.93 -6.14
N ALA A 18 2.93 -1.66 -7.41
CA ALA A 18 2.56 -2.55 -8.51
C ALA A 18 3.22 -3.93 -8.40
N ALA A 19 4.42 -4.02 -7.82
CA ALA A 19 5.09 -5.30 -7.58
C ALA A 19 4.41 -6.14 -6.47
N VAL A 20 3.56 -5.53 -5.65
CA VAL A 20 2.84 -6.19 -4.54
C VAL A 20 1.32 -6.00 -4.66
N GLU A 21 0.81 -5.85 -5.88
CA GLU A 21 -0.59 -5.53 -6.16
C GLU A 21 -1.57 -6.52 -5.51
N ASP A 22 -1.21 -7.80 -5.46
CA ASP A 22 -2.02 -8.86 -4.83
C ASP A 22 -2.17 -8.73 -3.31
N ALA A 23 -1.32 -7.95 -2.65
CA ALA A 23 -1.38 -7.67 -1.22
C ALA A 23 -2.22 -6.42 -0.88
N LEU A 24 -2.69 -5.70 -1.90
CA LEU A 24 -3.50 -4.49 -1.72
C LEU A 24 -4.96 -4.84 -1.40
N MET A 25 -5.58 -3.99 -0.59
CA MET A 25 -7.03 -3.97 -0.45
C MET A 25 -7.67 -3.41 -1.73
N ALA A 26 -8.96 -3.67 -1.94
CA ALA A 26 -9.69 -3.15 -3.11
C ALA A 26 -9.58 -1.62 -3.26
N ASN A 27 -9.70 -0.86 -2.17
CA ASN A 27 -9.58 0.59 -2.18
C ASN A 27 -8.14 1.07 -2.46
N GLU A 28 -7.14 0.34 -1.99
CA GLU A 28 -5.73 0.62 -2.23
C GLU A 28 -5.36 0.32 -3.69
N LEU A 29 -5.91 -0.75 -4.27
CA LEU A 29 -5.77 -1.08 -5.68
C LEU A 29 -6.39 -0.02 -6.59
N GLU A 30 -7.60 0.42 -6.27
CA GLU A 30 -8.28 1.51 -7.00
C GLU A 30 -7.46 2.82 -6.94
N MET A 31 -6.91 3.13 -5.78
CA MET A 31 -6.02 4.29 -5.60
C MET A 31 -4.73 4.16 -6.42
N LEU A 32 -4.10 2.98 -6.43
CA LEU A 32 -2.90 2.72 -7.24
C LEU A 32 -3.17 2.98 -8.72
N HIS A 33 -4.27 2.45 -9.26
CA HIS A 33 -4.66 2.67 -10.65
C HIS A 33 -4.91 4.15 -10.94
N SER A 34 -5.68 4.82 -10.09
CA SER A 34 -5.99 6.25 -10.24
C SER A 34 -4.73 7.12 -10.24
N LEU A 35 -3.76 6.81 -9.37
CA LEU A 35 -2.50 7.54 -9.28
C LEU A 35 -1.55 7.21 -10.45
N ARG A 36 -1.54 5.97 -10.94
CA ARG A 36 -0.80 5.61 -12.17
C ARG A 36 -1.30 6.39 -13.37
N ASP A 37 -2.62 6.55 -13.50
CA ASP A 37 -3.24 7.31 -14.58
C ASP A 37 -2.96 8.81 -14.42
N LYS A 38 -3.13 9.35 -13.21
CA LYS A 38 -2.83 10.77 -12.89
C LYS A 38 -1.38 11.14 -13.23
N TYR A 39 -0.43 10.26 -12.93
CA TYR A 39 1.01 10.47 -13.13
C TYR A 39 1.55 9.70 -14.34
N ALA A 40 0.71 9.40 -15.32
CA ALA A 40 1.14 8.84 -16.61
C ALA A 40 2.11 9.80 -17.32
N GLU A 41 1.85 11.11 -17.22
CA GLU A 41 2.73 12.17 -17.69
C GLU A 41 3.43 12.92 -16.54
N PRO A 42 4.57 13.58 -16.79
CA PRO A 42 5.26 14.38 -15.79
C PRO A 42 4.47 15.63 -15.42
N ILE A 43 3.83 15.60 -14.26
CA ILE A 43 3.12 16.74 -13.67
C ILE A 43 3.64 17.04 -12.27
N THR A 44 3.28 18.20 -11.73
CA THR A 44 3.65 18.56 -10.35
C THR A 44 3.04 17.55 -9.39
N VAL A 45 3.88 16.96 -8.53
CA VAL A 45 3.47 15.98 -7.54
C VAL A 45 2.71 16.65 -6.42
N ASP A 46 1.61 16.04 -6.01
CA ASP A 46 0.91 16.38 -4.80
C ASP A 46 1.56 15.62 -3.63
N PRO A 47 2.06 16.31 -2.59
CA PRO A 47 2.63 15.65 -1.42
C PRO A 47 1.68 14.63 -0.75
N PHE A 48 0.35 14.85 -0.85
CA PHE A 48 -0.63 13.91 -0.31
C PHE A 48 -0.62 12.57 -1.04
N ASP A 49 -0.38 12.55 -2.36
CA ASP A 49 -0.33 11.31 -3.13
C ASP A 49 0.90 10.48 -2.75
N THR A 50 2.06 11.13 -2.61
CA THR A 50 3.28 10.47 -2.11
C THR A 50 3.08 9.91 -0.70
N ALA A 51 2.40 10.66 0.18
CA ALA A 51 2.08 10.19 1.52
C ALA A 51 1.13 8.97 1.50
N ALA A 52 0.11 8.99 0.64
CA ALA A 52 -0.83 7.89 0.48
C ALA A 52 -0.13 6.60 0.03
N LEU A 53 0.76 6.68 -0.98
CA LEU A 53 1.53 5.52 -1.44
C LEU A 53 2.42 4.93 -0.33
N ASN A 54 3.06 5.77 0.49
CA ASN A 54 3.84 5.32 1.64
C ASN A 54 2.97 4.65 2.71
N VAL A 55 1.77 5.17 2.97
CA VAL A 55 0.81 4.56 3.90
C VAL A 55 0.37 3.18 3.40
N MET A 56 0.11 3.03 2.10
CA MET A 56 -0.24 1.73 1.50
C MET A 56 0.87 0.70 1.70
N LEU A 57 2.13 1.05 1.40
CA LEU A 57 3.27 0.15 1.65
C LEU A 57 3.39 -0.24 3.12
N ARG A 58 3.24 0.74 4.03
CA ARG A 58 3.25 0.47 5.48
C ARG A 58 2.10 -0.46 5.89
N ASN A 59 0.89 -0.27 5.35
CA ASN A 59 -0.26 -1.10 5.66
C ASN A 59 -0.02 -2.56 5.26
N ILE A 60 0.60 -2.80 4.11
CA ILE A 60 0.99 -4.14 3.66
C ILE A 60 1.94 -4.78 4.68
N GLU A 61 2.98 -4.07 5.11
CA GLU A 61 3.92 -4.57 6.12
C GLU A 61 3.22 -4.87 7.47
N VAL A 62 2.31 -4.01 7.90
CA VAL A 62 1.53 -4.25 9.13
C VAL A 62 0.70 -5.52 9.01
N ARG A 63 0.04 -5.76 7.87
CA ARG A 63 -0.83 -6.93 7.64
C ARG A 63 -0.06 -8.24 7.60
N LYS A 64 1.21 -8.26 7.16
CA LYS A 64 2.06 -9.47 7.20
C LYS A 64 2.16 -10.10 8.59
N GLY A 65 1.99 -9.32 9.66
CA GLY A 65 1.99 -9.82 11.05
C GLY A 65 0.69 -10.51 11.49
N TYR A 66 -0.34 -10.55 10.65
CA TYR A 66 -1.67 -11.06 10.95
C TYR A 66 -2.08 -12.15 9.95
N LYS A 67 -2.91 -13.09 10.39
CA LYS A 67 -3.61 -14.00 9.46
C LYS A 67 -4.75 -13.21 8.80
N PHE A 68 -4.41 -12.44 7.76
CA PHE A 68 -5.31 -11.53 7.08
C PHE A 68 -5.25 -11.77 5.56
N ASP A 69 -6.41 -12.04 4.96
CA ASP A 69 -6.59 -12.11 3.51
C ASP A 69 -7.24 -10.80 3.02
N PRO A 70 -6.47 -9.91 2.34
CA PRO A 70 -6.97 -8.63 1.84
C PRO A 70 -8.23 -8.73 0.97
N LYS A 71 -8.43 -9.85 0.29
CA LYS A 71 -9.55 -10.07 -0.63
C LYS A 71 -10.80 -10.59 0.08
N LYS A 72 -10.69 -11.11 1.30
CA LYS A 72 -11.81 -11.71 2.06
C LYS A 72 -12.14 -10.97 3.35
N ASP A 73 -11.14 -10.42 4.02
CA ASP A 73 -11.26 -9.89 5.38
C ASP A 73 -11.45 -8.36 5.42
N ALA A 74 -11.55 -7.72 4.26
CA ALA A 74 -11.64 -6.26 4.09
C ALA A 74 -12.72 -5.54 4.88
N GLY A 75 -13.86 -6.21 5.13
CA GLY A 75 -15.01 -5.64 5.82
C GLY A 75 -15.11 -5.97 7.32
N ARG A 76 -14.18 -6.74 7.88
CA ARG A 76 -14.28 -7.29 9.25
C ARG A 76 -12.97 -7.09 10.02
N VAL A 77 -12.71 -5.87 10.51
CA VAL A 77 -11.49 -5.62 11.29
C VAL A 77 -11.79 -4.81 12.54
N ILE A 78 -12.11 -5.51 13.63
CA ILE A 78 -11.96 -4.98 15.00
C ILE A 78 -11.04 -5.88 15.84
N ASP A 79 -10.93 -7.18 15.57
CA ASP A 79 -10.01 -8.09 16.29
C ASP A 79 -9.38 -9.14 15.36
N LEU A 80 -8.16 -8.88 14.87
CA LEU A 80 -7.35 -9.88 14.18
C LEU A 80 -6.34 -10.48 15.15
N ALA A 81 -6.39 -11.81 15.34
CA ALA A 81 -5.40 -12.52 16.14
C ALA A 81 -4.01 -12.35 15.50
N ARG A 82 -3.05 -11.85 16.29
CA ARG A 82 -1.66 -11.70 15.85
C ARG A 82 -1.08 -13.10 15.58
N GLY A 83 -0.44 -13.28 14.44
CA GLY A 83 0.19 -14.55 14.06
C GLY A 83 1.49 -14.78 14.82
N GLY A 84 1.43 -15.00 16.13
CA GLY A 84 2.55 -15.50 16.93
C GLY A 84 2.53 -17.02 16.95
N LYS A 85 3.68 -17.66 16.72
CA LYS A 85 3.89 -19.07 17.07
C LYS A 85 3.39 -19.28 18.50
N ALA A 86 2.57 -20.31 18.69
CA ALA A 86 2.36 -20.89 19.99
C ALA A 86 3.71 -21.40 20.46
N ASP A 87 4.34 -20.68 21.39
CA ASP A 87 5.33 -21.30 22.27
C ASP A 87 4.54 -22.23 23.19
N ALA A 88 4.48 -23.49 22.76
CA ALA A 88 4.14 -24.60 23.61
C ALA A 88 5.36 -24.86 24.51
N GLU A 89 5.20 -24.69 25.81
CA GLU A 89 5.99 -25.42 26.81
C GLU A 89 5.04 -25.88 27.92
N ASP A 90 5.21 -27.15 28.28
CA ASP A 90 4.45 -27.99 29.22
C ASP A 90 4.26 -27.41 30.63
#